data_AF-A0A7V5U7R1-F1
#
_entry.id   AF-A0A7V5U7R1-F1
#
_cell.length_a   1.000
_cell.length_b   1.000
_cell.length_c   1.000
_cell.angle_alpha   90.00
_cell.angle_beta   90.00
_cell.angle_gamma   90.00
#
_symmetry.space_group_name_H-M   'P 1'
#
loop_
_entity.id
_entity.type
_entity.pdbx_description
1 polymer ?
#
loop_
_entity_poly.entity_id
_entity_poly.type
_entity_poly.pdbx_seq_one_letter_code
_entity_poly.pdbx_strand_id
1 'polypeptide(L)'
;MPPVTARAQETTTSVERGAIAGSAVVLSAGNVTSRVLGLLRETVITALFGATGAVSAFRVSSNAYNLLYELLVGGVISSAFVPVLSEYAERDQGEFRRLLGALMFLLMAFVTAIVVLLEFAAPLVTRVMGAGFSPQLQALTTSLLRLVLPAVLLLGLSGLSAAALYARQQFAYPAFMASLFNAALIACAFIFSKRFDIRALALGVLAGSLCQAGLQAFGLWRTRSWPSFALYHPAVKRVLLLALPVLGSLAIGQAQVIIDRNLASRTGEQSIAWMANATTLIQFPLGLVASAVSLATLPRLARLANNERQGQSPFLGTMAFSLRLVIVLVLPATAALAVLGAPLVHLLFQHGNFHAADSAATNAALRLYLIGLPFAAVDQCLILAFYARRDTLRPALVGLVAVGIYLAVALSTMQRLGMAGLVLANSAQWLGHAVIMLFLTRALIGSLRPHRVARALLQALAACAICVPVMLLLLRFLPGHGAGGTLQALVGVAVPGTFGLAAYSLAMLAMRNEDFVLLIRLVINRAKATFQRV
;
A
#
# COMPACT_ATOMS: atom_id res chain seq x y z
N MET A 1 6.30 28.50 -45.53
CA MET A 1 7.12 28.07 -44.37
C MET A 1 6.25 28.14 -43.12
N PRO A 2 6.06 27.06 -42.36
CA PRO A 2 5.37 27.18 -41.07
C PRO A 2 6.17 28.13 -40.17
N PRO A 3 5.51 28.97 -39.35
CA PRO A 3 6.23 29.93 -38.52
C PRO A 3 7.14 29.17 -37.55
N VAL A 4 8.39 29.62 -37.42
CA VAL A 4 9.46 29.02 -36.60
C VAL A 4 9.02 28.76 -35.15
N THR A 5 8.02 29.50 -34.66
CA THR A 5 7.40 29.35 -33.34
C THR A 5 6.58 28.07 -33.17
N ALA A 6 5.87 27.61 -34.20
CA ALA A 6 5.05 26.40 -34.12
C ALA A 6 5.91 25.13 -34.08
N ARG A 7 6.98 25.09 -34.87
CA ARG A 7 7.97 23.99 -34.83
C ARG A 7 8.67 23.94 -33.48
N ALA A 8 9.10 25.08 -32.93
CA ALA A 8 9.75 25.13 -31.61
C ALA A 8 8.81 24.68 -30.47
N GLN A 9 7.51 25.04 -30.52
CA GLN A 9 6.50 24.58 -29.56
C GLN A 9 6.17 23.09 -29.69
N GLU A 10 6.16 22.54 -30.91
CA GLU A 10 6.01 21.10 -31.12
C GLU A 10 7.22 20.31 -30.61
N THR A 11 8.45 20.79 -30.80
CA THR A 11 9.65 20.11 -30.29
C THR A 11 9.74 20.17 -28.77
N THR A 12 9.42 21.31 -28.13
CA THR A 12 9.43 21.41 -26.65
C THR A 12 8.35 20.52 -26.03
N THR A 13 7.14 20.51 -26.59
CA THR A 13 6.06 19.63 -26.11
C THR A 13 6.37 18.15 -26.36
N SER A 14 7.09 17.77 -27.42
CA SER A 14 7.52 16.39 -27.64
C SER A 14 8.62 15.94 -26.67
N VAL A 15 9.57 16.82 -26.34
CA VAL A 15 10.65 16.55 -25.39
C VAL A 15 10.11 16.43 -23.96
N GLU A 16 9.20 17.33 -23.55
CA GLU A 16 8.52 17.26 -22.26
C GLU A 16 7.70 15.97 -22.12
N ARG A 17 6.93 15.60 -23.15
CA ARG A 17 6.18 14.33 -23.18
C ARG A 17 7.10 13.11 -23.08
N GLY A 18 8.26 13.15 -23.74
CA GLY A 18 9.29 12.10 -23.66
C GLY A 18 9.89 11.96 -22.26
N ALA A 19 10.23 13.08 -21.61
CA ALA A 19 10.76 13.11 -20.25
C ALA A 19 9.73 12.57 -19.23
N ILE A 20 8.47 13.01 -19.32
CA ILE A 20 7.37 12.53 -18.47
C ILE A 20 7.14 11.04 -18.65
N ALA A 21 7.15 10.54 -19.90
CA ALA A 21 6.99 9.12 -20.18
C ALA A 21 8.16 8.29 -19.62
N GLY A 22 9.40 8.78 -19.74
CA GLY A 22 10.57 8.14 -19.14
C GLY A 22 10.48 8.04 -17.62
N SER A 23 10.11 9.13 -16.93
CA SER A 23 9.92 9.14 -15.48
C SER A 23 8.81 8.18 -15.04
N ALA A 24 7.69 8.13 -15.78
CA ALA A 24 6.58 7.22 -15.50
C ALA A 24 6.99 5.75 -15.61
N VAL A 25 7.82 5.39 -16.60
CA VAL A 25 8.35 4.03 -16.77
C VAL A 25 9.24 3.64 -15.59
N VAL A 26 10.16 4.52 -15.19
CA VAL A 26 11.08 4.27 -14.07
C VAL A 26 10.32 4.11 -12.75
N LEU A 27 9.34 4.98 -12.47
CA LEU A 27 8.49 4.88 -11.29
C LEU A 27 7.67 3.59 -11.27
N SER A 28 7.14 3.19 -12.44
CA SER A 28 6.39 1.93 -12.58
C SER A 28 7.28 0.72 -12.34
N ALA A 29 8.48 0.70 -12.91
CA ALA A 29 9.47 -0.36 -12.70
C ALA A 29 9.84 -0.47 -11.22
N GLY A 30 10.14 0.66 -10.57
CA GLY A 30 10.43 0.70 -9.13
C GLY A 30 9.29 0.14 -8.27
N ASN A 31 8.03 0.48 -8.59
CA ASN A 31 6.86 -0.03 -7.88
C ASN A 31 6.68 -1.55 -8.06
N VAL A 32 6.80 -2.05 -9.29
CA VAL A 32 6.67 -3.48 -9.60
C VAL A 32 7.75 -4.27 -8.89
N THR A 33 9.02 -3.87 -9.02
CA THR A 33 10.15 -4.52 -8.35
C THR A 33 9.96 -4.51 -6.83
N SER A 34 9.48 -3.41 -6.26
CA SER A 34 9.24 -3.32 -4.82
C SER A 34 8.13 -4.26 -4.35
N ARG A 35 7.04 -4.40 -5.11
CA ARG A 35 5.95 -5.34 -4.80
C ARG A 35 6.42 -6.79 -4.88
N VAL A 36 7.19 -7.15 -5.91
CA VAL A 36 7.75 -8.51 -6.07
C VAL A 36 8.70 -8.82 -4.91
N LEU A 37 9.64 -7.94 -4.62
CA LEU A 37 10.56 -8.12 -3.49
C LEU A 37 9.82 -8.09 -2.15
N GLY A 38 8.73 -7.33 -2.02
CA GLY A 38 7.88 -7.34 -0.84
C GLY A 38 7.21 -8.70 -0.62
N LEU A 39 6.65 -9.31 -1.68
CA LEU A 39 6.09 -10.66 -1.59
C LEU A 39 7.15 -11.71 -1.27
N LEU A 40 8.32 -11.62 -1.91
CA LEU A 40 9.46 -12.49 -1.61
C LEU A 40 9.92 -12.33 -0.16
N ARG A 41 9.95 -11.10 0.37
CA ARG A 41 10.28 -10.82 1.76
C ARG A 41 9.31 -11.52 2.70
N GLU A 42 8.02 -11.43 2.46
CA GLU A 42 7.01 -12.13 3.27
C GLU A 42 7.20 -13.65 3.22
N THR A 43 7.45 -14.20 2.03
CA THR A 43 7.75 -15.63 1.80
C THR A 43 9.00 -16.08 2.56
N VAL A 44 10.07 -15.28 2.54
CA VAL A 44 11.32 -15.56 3.25
C VAL A 44 11.11 -15.50 4.76
N ILE A 45 10.35 -14.53 5.27
CA ILE A 45 10.02 -14.44 6.70
C ILE A 45 9.27 -15.68 7.14
N THR A 46 8.24 -16.11 6.41
CA THR A 46 7.48 -17.31 6.77
C THR A 46 8.33 -18.57 6.64
N ALA A 47 9.16 -18.69 5.59
CA ALA A 47 10.02 -19.85 5.41
C ALA A 47 11.06 -20.02 6.53
N LEU A 48 11.70 -18.92 6.95
CA LEU A 48 12.77 -18.94 7.96
C LEU A 48 12.25 -18.93 9.40
N PHE A 49 11.14 -18.25 9.68
CA PHE A 49 10.67 -17.99 11.06
C PHE A 49 9.25 -18.51 11.36
N GLY A 50 8.54 -19.04 10.35
CA GLY A 50 7.16 -19.50 10.47
C GLY A 50 6.16 -18.37 10.69
N ALA A 51 4.98 -18.71 11.21
CA ALA A 51 4.04 -17.74 11.78
C ALA A 51 4.01 -17.85 13.30
N THR A 52 5.17 -17.58 13.93
CA THR A 52 5.37 -17.72 15.37
C THR A 52 5.00 -16.46 16.15
N GLY A 53 4.90 -16.57 17.48
CA GLY A 53 4.79 -15.42 18.37
C GLY A 53 5.95 -14.42 18.17
N ALA A 54 7.17 -14.90 17.92
CA ALA A 54 8.32 -14.05 17.63
C ALA A 54 8.13 -13.21 16.35
N VAL A 55 7.52 -13.77 15.30
CA VAL A 55 7.15 -13.00 14.10
C VAL A 55 6.09 -11.95 14.44
N SER A 56 5.07 -12.29 15.23
CA SER A 56 4.10 -11.29 15.71
C SER A 56 4.74 -10.17 16.53
N ALA A 57 5.68 -10.49 17.41
CA ALA A 57 6.48 -9.51 18.15
C ALA A 57 7.26 -8.59 17.19
N PHE A 58 7.96 -9.16 16.21
CA PHE A 58 8.63 -8.38 15.16
C PHE A 58 7.66 -7.48 14.39
N ARG A 59 6.45 -7.96 14.06
CA ARG A 59 5.43 -7.14 13.38
C ARG A 59 4.92 -6.01 14.26
N VAL A 60 4.72 -6.23 15.56
CA VAL A 60 4.34 -5.17 16.51
C VAL A 60 5.43 -4.10 16.58
N SER A 61 6.70 -4.50 16.78
CA SER A 61 7.85 -3.60 16.76
C SER A 61 7.98 -2.87 15.41
N SER A 62 7.73 -3.58 14.32
CA SER A 62 7.79 -3.02 12.97
C SER A 62 6.71 -1.99 12.69
N ASN A 63 5.48 -2.27 13.12
CA ASN A 63 4.39 -1.32 13.04
C ASN A 63 4.75 -0.07 13.84
N ALA A 64 5.23 -0.19 15.08
CA ALA A 64 5.58 0.95 15.92
C ALA A 64 6.58 1.91 15.24
N TYR A 65 7.67 1.41 14.64
CA TYR A 65 8.60 2.30 13.91
C TYR A 65 8.02 2.79 12.57
N ASN A 66 7.22 1.98 11.87
CA ASN A 66 6.55 2.39 10.64
C ASN A 66 5.55 3.51 10.89
N LEU A 67 4.88 3.55 12.06
CA LEU A 67 3.98 4.65 12.40
C LEU A 67 4.74 5.99 12.38
N LEU A 68 5.95 6.01 12.91
CA LEU A 68 6.83 7.18 12.91
C LEU A 68 7.32 7.51 11.50
N TYR A 69 7.71 6.50 10.73
CA TYR A 69 8.10 6.67 9.34
C TYR A 69 6.97 7.33 8.53
N GLU A 70 5.74 6.85 8.64
CA GLU A 70 4.59 7.41 7.91
C GLU A 70 4.28 8.85 8.34
N LEU A 71 4.41 9.16 9.63
CA LEU A 71 4.28 10.53 10.15
C LEU A 71 5.38 11.45 9.59
N LEU A 72 6.64 11.00 9.58
CA LEU A 72 7.79 11.83 9.21
C LEU A 72 7.99 12.00 7.70
N VAL A 73 7.71 10.93 6.94
CA VAL A 73 8.04 10.80 5.53
C VAL A 73 6.77 10.80 4.69
N GLY A 74 5.85 9.87 4.99
CA GLY A 74 4.73 9.51 4.12
C GLY A 74 3.90 10.71 3.66
N GLY A 75 3.21 11.38 4.59
CA GLY A 75 2.35 12.51 4.24
C GLY A 75 3.07 13.84 4.05
N VAL A 76 4.21 14.04 4.74
CA VAL A 76 4.91 15.34 4.80
C VAL A 76 5.74 15.60 3.54
N ILE A 77 6.28 14.57 2.89
CA ILE A 77 7.08 14.74 1.66
C ILE A 77 6.27 15.39 0.54
N SER A 78 5.12 14.80 0.19
CA SER A 78 4.34 15.24 -0.97
C SER A 78 3.56 16.53 -0.70
N SER A 79 3.24 16.82 0.57
CA SER A 79 2.42 17.97 0.95
C SER A 79 3.24 19.20 1.34
N ALA A 80 4.42 19.03 1.92
CA ALA A 80 5.22 20.13 2.49
C ALA A 80 6.63 20.21 1.90
N PHE A 81 7.41 19.12 1.90
CA PHE A 81 8.81 19.18 1.48
C PHE A 81 8.97 19.41 -0.03
N VAL A 82 8.31 18.62 -0.88
CA VAL A 82 8.47 18.71 -2.35
C VAL A 82 8.06 20.09 -2.89
N PRO A 83 6.87 20.65 -2.55
CA PRO A 83 6.47 21.95 -3.07
C PRO A 83 7.44 23.06 -2.67
N VAL A 84 7.85 23.10 -1.40
CA VAL A 84 8.76 24.14 -0.91
C VAL A 84 10.16 23.98 -1.49
N LEU A 85 10.70 22.76 -1.55
CA LEU A 85 12.02 22.52 -2.14
C LEU A 85 12.05 22.81 -3.64
N SER A 86 10.96 22.56 -4.38
CA SER A 86 10.88 22.82 -5.83
C SER A 86 10.98 24.31 -6.14
N GLU A 87 10.34 25.18 -5.33
CA GLU A 87 10.44 26.64 -5.49
C GLU A 87 11.89 27.16 -5.39
N TYR A 88 12.74 26.49 -4.58
CA TYR A 88 14.13 26.88 -4.39
C TYR A 88 15.07 26.17 -5.38
N ALA A 89 14.73 24.96 -5.82
CA ALA A 89 15.52 24.20 -6.79
C ALA A 89 15.65 24.92 -8.14
N GLU A 90 14.63 25.69 -8.54
CA GLU A 90 14.59 26.46 -9.78
C GLU A 90 15.26 27.84 -9.68
N ARG A 91 15.41 28.40 -8.47
CA ARG A 91 15.87 29.78 -8.26
C ARG A 91 17.37 29.89 -8.03
N ASP A 92 17.85 29.31 -6.93
CA ASP A 92 19.23 29.47 -6.47
C ASP A 92 19.73 28.18 -5.80
N GLN A 93 20.81 27.62 -6.35
CA GLN A 93 21.39 26.36 -5.88
C GLN A 93 22.03 26.47 -4.49
N GLY A 94 22.54 27.65 -4.11
CA GLY A 94 23.11 27.92 -2.79
C GLY A 94 22.03 27.96 -1.71
N GLU A 95 20.96 28.72 -1.94
CA GLU A 95 19.80 28.79 -1.04
C GLU A 95 19.09 27.44 -0.94
N PHE A 96 18.96 26.70 -2.05
CA PHE A 96 18.45 25.31 -2.02
C PHE A 96 19.29 24.43 -1.09
N ARG A 97 20.62 24.49 -1.18
CA ARG A 97 21.53 23.72 -0.30
C ARG A 97 21.41 24.13 1.16
N ARG A 98 21.32 25.44 1.44
CA ARG A 98 21.15 25.97 2.80
C ARG A 98 19.83 25.52 3.41
N LEU A 99 18.73 25.63 2.65
CA LEU A 99 17.41 25.17 3.06
C LEU A 99 17.40 23.66 3.31
N LEU A 100 17.92 22.86 2.37
CA LEU A 100 17.99 21.41 2.52
C LEU A 100 18.84 21.02 3.74
N GLY A 101 19.99 21.66 3.94
CA GLY A 101 20.84 21.45 5.11
C GLY A 101 20.15 21.81 6.44
N ALA A 102 19.37 22.89 6.48
CA ALA A 102 18.59 23.28 7.65
C ALA A 102 17.46 22.30 7.94
N LEU A 103 16.73 21.85 6.91
CA LEU A 103 15.68 20.84 7.05
C LEU A 103 16.25 19.50 7.51
N MET A 104 17.41 19.08 6.97
CA MET A 104 18.09 17.85 7.41
C MET A 104 18.48 17.94 8.87
N PHE A 105 19.08 19.05 9.30
CA PHE A 105 19.44 19.24 10.71
C PHE A 105 18.22 19.21 11.63
N LEU A 106 17.18 19.99 11.32
CA LEU A 106 15.96 20.06 12.12
C LEU A 106 15.23 18.72 12.20
N LEU A 107 15.11 18.03 11.06
CA LEU A 107 14.51 16.70 11.01
C LEU A 107 15.33 15.71 11.86
N MET A 108 16.66 15.68 11.70
CA MET A 108 17.51 14.79 12.46
C MET A 108 17.46 15.09 13.96
N ALA A 109 17.46 16.36 14.36
CA ALA A 109 17.32 16.75 15.77
C ALA A 109 15.96 16.30 16.34
N PHE A 110 14.87 16.57 15.62
CA PHE A 110 13.52 16.19 16.02
C PHE A 110 13.34 14.67 16.11
N VAL A 111 13.76 13.94 15.09
CA VAL A 111 13.65 12.47 15.05
C VAL A 111 14.56 11.83 16.09
N THR A 112 15.75 12.38 16.34
CA THR A 112 16.65 11.89 17.41
C THR A 112 15.99 12.07 18.77
N ALA A 113 15.39 13.23 19.05
CA ALA A 113 14.66 13.45 20.29
C ALA A 113 13.51 12.45 20.46
N ILE A 114 12.74 12.19 19.40
CA ILE A 114 11.66 11.18 19.42
C ILE A 114 12.21 9.76 19.62
N VAL A 115 13.28 9.39 18.93
CA VAL A 115 13.90 8.06 19.04
C VAL A 115 14.43 7.84 20.45
N VAL A 116 15.10 8.82 21.05
CA VAL A 116 15.56 8.75 22.44
C VAL A 116 14.38 8.61 23.40
N LEU A 117 13.33 9.42 23.23
CA LEU A 117 12.12 9.31 24.05
C LEU A 117 11.49 7.91 23.95
N LEU A 118 11.41 7.35 22.74
CA LEU A 118 10.86 6.04 22.48
C LEU A 118 11.75 4.90 22.96
N GLU A 119 13.06 5.08 23.04
CA GLU A 119 13.97 4.09 23.61
C GLU A 119 13.66 3.84 25.10
N PHE A 120 13.38 4.91 25.83
CA PHE A 120 12.90 4.86 27.20
C PHE A 120 11.45 4.39 27.30
N ALA A 121 10.57 4.86 26.41
CA ALA A 121 9.17 4.48 26.38
C ALA A 121 8.89 3.12 25.71
N ALA A 122 9.91 2.43 25.18
CA ALA A 122 9.74 1.19 24.41
C ALA A 122 8.93 0.12 25.17
N PRO A 123 9.16 -0.13 26.48
CA PRO A 123 8.35 -1.08 27.24
C PRO A 123 6.88 -0.67 27.34
N LEU A 124 6.58 0.64 27.42
CA LEU A 124 5.22 1.16 27.45
C LEU A 124 4.55 1.00 26.08
N VAL A 125 5.24 1.40 25.01
CA VAL A 125 4.73 1.29 23.63
C VAL A 125 4.39 -0.15 23.29
N THR A 126 5.29 -1.09 23.57
CA THR A 126 5.02 -2.50 23.29
C THR A 126 3.92 -3.05 24.19
N ARG A 127 3.82 -2.63 25.46
CA ARG A 127 2.74 -3.06 26.36
C ARG A 127 1.38 -2.57 25.88
N VAL A 128 1.33 -1.37 25.30
CA VAL A 128 0.10 -0.86 24.70
C VAL A 128 -0.22 -1.58 23.39
N MET A 129 0.74 -1.79 22.48
CA MET A 129 0.45 -2.40 21.18
C MET A 129 0.31 -3.93 21.23
N GLY A 130 0.99 -4.58 22.18
CA GLY A 130 1.07 -6.04 22.32
C GLY A 130 0.53 -6.53 23.66
N ALA A 131 -0.48 -5.85 24.22
CA ALA A 131 -0.98 -6.08 25.59
C ALA A 131 -1.37 -7.54 25.91
N GLY A 132 -1.68 -8.36 24.91
CA GLY A 132 -2.01 -9.77 25.09
C GLY A 132 -0.81 -10.73 25.06
N PHE A 133 0.41 -10.24 24.86
CA PHE A 133 1.61 -11.08 24.83
C PHE A 133 2.05 -11.55 26.22
N SER A 134 2.64 -12.74 26.26
CA SER A 134 3.32 -13.26 27.45
C SER A 134 4.49 -12.33 27.86
N PRO A 135 4.89 -12.30 29.15
CA PRO A 135 5.99 -11.45 29.62
C PRO A 135 7.31 -11.63 28.83
N GLN A 136 7.60 -12.87 28.41
CA GLN A 136 8.78 -13.20 27.61
C GLN A 136 8.67 -12.60 26.21
N LEU A 137 7.50 -12.74 25.57
CA LEU A 137 7.25 -12.20 24.24
C LEU A 137 7.20 -10.66 24.25
N GLN A 138 6.70 -10.07 25.34
CA GLN A 138 6.73 -8.63 25.61
C GLN A 138 8.16 -8.10 25.70
N ALA A 139 9.04 -8.80 26.42
CA ALA A 139 10.46 -8.46 26.51
C ALA A 139 11.16 -8.58 25.15
N LEU A 140 10.87 -9.63 24.39
CA LEU A 140 11.36 -9.79 23.01
C LEU A 140 10.91 -8.63 22.12
N THR A 141 9.61 -8.32 22.11
CA THR A 141 9.03 -7.20 21.34
C THR A 141 9.71 -5.87 21.68
N THR A 142 9.98 -5.64 22.96
CA THR A 142 10.70 -4.45 23.44
C THR A 142 12.14 -4.42 22.90
N SER A 143 12.86 -5.54 22.98
CA SER A 143 14.22 -5.63 22.44
C SER A 143 14.27 -5.41 20.92
N LEU A 144 13.28 -5.93 20.19
CA LEU A 144 13.16 -5.74 18.74
C LEU A 144 12.82 -4.29 18.39
N LEU A 145 11.95 -3.64 19.16
CA LEU A 145 11.61 -2.23 18.96
C LEU A 145 12.86 -1.35 19.12
N ARG A 146 13.61 -1.52 20.21
CA ARG A 146 14.87 -0.80 20.44
C ARG A 146 15.87 -0.97 19.30
N LEU A 147 15.95 -2.19 18.74
CA LEU A 147 16.83 -2.49 17.62
C LEU A 147 16.41 -1.78 16.33
N VAL A 148 15.11 -1.65 16.05
CA VAL A 148 14.63 -0.98 14.83
C VAL A 148 14.48 0.53 14.96
N LEU A 149 14.41 1.10 16.17
CA LEU A 149 14.23 2.54 16.38
C LEU A 149 15.28 3.42 15.67
N PRO A 150 16.59 3.09 15.66
CA PRO A 150 17.58 3.87 14.91
C PRO A 150 17.30 3.93 13.39
N ALA A 151 16.55 2.95 12.85
CA ALA A 151 16.16 2.95 11.45
C ALA A 151 15.28 4.16 11.09
N VAL A 152 14.51 4.70 12.04
CA VAL A 152 13.62 5.86 11.83
C VAL A 152 14.41 7.10 11.42
N LEU A 153 15.61 7.29 11.98
CA LEU A 153 16.52 8.37 11.59
C LEU A 153 16.94 8.26 10.13
N LEU A 154 17.38 7.06 9.73
CA LEU A 154 17.82 6.77 8.37
C LEU A 154 16.68 6.91 7.36
N LEU A 155 15.48 6.44 7.74
CA LEU A 155 14.29 6.56 6.91
C LEU A 155 13.82 8.00 6.76
N GLY A 156 13.83 8.79 7.85
CA GLY A 156 13.53 10.23 7.80
C GLY A 156 14.49 10.98 6.88
N LEU A 157 15.79 10.72 7.03
CA LEU A 157 16.83 11.27 6.17
C LEU A 157 16.64 10.86 4.71
N SER A 158 16.35 9.58 4.45
CA SER A 158 16.09 9.06 3.10
C SER A 158 14.86 9.74 2.48
N GLY A 159 13.80 9.92 3.27
CA GLY A 159 12.57 10.59 2.87
C GLY A 159 12.78 12.05 2.44
N LEU A 160 13.41 12.86 3.29
CA LEU A 160 13.73 14.24 2.95
C LEU A 160 14.66 14.33 1.73
N SER A 161 15.63 13.40 1.64
CA SER A 161 16.54 13.32 0.49
C SER A 161 15.78 12.99 -0.81
N ALA A 162 14.81 12.07 -0.75
CA ALA A 162 13.93 11.79 -1.88
C ALA A 162 13.07 12.99 -2.26
N ALA A 163 12.57 13.77 -1.29
CA ALA A 163 11.84 15.01 -1.57
C ALA A 163 12.71 16.02 -2.35
N ALA A 164 13.98 16.16 -1.96
CA ALA A 164 14.94 17.02 -2.67
C ALA A 164 15.23 16.50 -4.10
N LEU A 165 15.32 15.19 -4.28
CA LEU A 165 15.50 14.59 -5.61
C LEU A 165 14.26 14.76 -6.50
N TYR A 166 13.05 14.62 -5.95
CA TYR A 166 11.81 14.93 -6.67
C TYR A 166 11.73 16.40 -7.06
N ALA A 167 12.09 17.32 -6.17
CA ALA A 167 12.17 18.75 -6.48
C ALA A 167 13.15 19.08 -7.62
N ARG A 168 14.17 18.23 -7.82
CA ARG A 168 15.14 18.31 -8.92
C ARG A 168 14.80 17.40 -10.11
N GLN A 169 13.58 16.87 -10.16
CA GLN A 169 13.10 15.97 -11.22
C GLN A 169 13.94 14.69 -11.41
N GLN A 170 14.58 14.20 -10.33
CA GLN A 170 15.34 12.95 -10.31
C GLN A 170 14.51 11.82 -9.70
N PHE A 171 13.81 11.07 -10.56
CA PHE A 171 12.85 10.05 -10.13
C PHE A 171 13.48 8.66 -9.92
N ALA A 172 14.65 8.39 -10.51
CA ALA A 172 15.24 7.05 -10.50
C ALA A 172 15.64 6.57 -9.10
N TYR A 173 16.35 7.38 -8.32
CA TYR A 173 16.77 6.98 -6.97
C TYR A 173 15.59 6.78 -6.02
N PRO A 174 14.59 7.68 -5.95
CA PRO A 174 13.40 7.44 -5.12
C PRO A 174 12.59 6.21 -5.56
N ALA A 175 12.51 5.92 -6.87
CA ALA A 175 11.72 4.80 -7.39
C ALA A 175 12.16 3.42 -6.85
N PHE A 176 13.47 3.22 -6.62
CA PHE A 176 14.02 1.94 -6.16
C PHE A 176 14.25 1.85 -4.65
N MET A 177 13.89 2.89 -3.88
CA MET A 177 14.08 2.94 -2.43
C MET A 177 13.47 1.70 -1.72
N ALA A 178 12.18 1.45 -1.94
CA ALA A 178 11.49 0.34 -1.30
C ALA A 178 11.97 -1.05 -1.77
N SER A 179 12.42 -1.15 -3.03
CA SER A 179 13.01 -2.37 -3.57
C SER A 179 14.31 -2.72 -2.84
N LEU A 180 15.21 -1.75 -2.69
CA LEU A 180 16.49 -1.94 -2.04
C LEU A 180 16.34 -2.31 -0.55
N PHE A 181 15.36 -1.71 0.13
CA PHE A 181 15.02 -2.07 1.51
C PHE A 181 14.56 -3.52 1.64
N ASN A 182 13.65 -3.96 0.78
CA ASN A 182 13.17 -5.34 0.80
C ASN A 182 14.31 -6.32 0.48
N ALA A 183 15.18 -6.00 -0.47
CA ALA A 183 16.34 -6.81 -0.81
C ALA A 183 17.34 -6.93 0.36
N ALA A 184 17.67 -5.82 1.02
CA ALA A 184 18.55 -5.81 2.18
C ALA A 184 17.96 -6.61 3.36
N LEU A 185 16.65 -6.48 3.61
CA LEU A 185 15.98 -7.25 4.66
C LEU A 185 16.02 -8.75 4.36
N ILE A 186 15.74 -9.14 3.11
CA ILE A 186 15.86 -10.54 2.65
C ILE A 186 17.29 -11.05 2.85
N ALA A 187 18.30 -10.29 2.42
CA ALA A 187 19.70 -10.66 2.57
C ALA A 187 20.08 -10.84 4.04
N CYS A 188 19.70 -9.91 4.92
CA CYS A 188 19.93 -10.04 6.36
C CYS A 188 19.21 -11.24 6.96
N ALA A 189 17.98 -11.54 6.55
CA ALA A 189 17.27 -12.73 7.02
C ALA A 189 18.05 -14.01 6.66
N PHE A 190 18.55 -14.15 5.43
CA PHE A 190 19.34 -15.32 5.04
C PHE A 190 20.69 -15.41 5.76
N ILE A 191 21.41 -14.29 5.88
CA ILE A 191 22.78 -14.28 6.44
C ILE A 191 22.75 -14.45 7.97
N PHE A 192 21.79 -13.81 8.66
CA PHE A 192 21.82 -13.65 10.11
C PHE A 192 20.78 -14.50 10.87
N SER A 193 19.79 -15.11 10.21
CA SER A 193 18.74 -15.90 10.89
C SER A 193 19.30 -16.98 11.79
N LYS A 194 20.30 -17.76 11.34
CA LYS A 194 20.88 -18.85 12.15
C LYS A 194 21.59 -18.36 13.42
N ARG A 195 22.15 -17.15 13.41
CA ARG A 195 22.95 -16.61 14.53
C ARG A 195 22.16 -15.70 15.46
N PHE A 196 21.22 -14.94 14.92
CA PHE A 196 20.49 -13.90 15.64
C PHE A 196 18.98 -14.16 15.71
N ASP A 197 18.51 -15.29 15.18
CA ASP A 197 17.09 -15.66 15.14
C ASP A 197 16.23 -14.49 14.60
N ILE A 198 15.07 -14.22 15.17
CA ILE A 198 14.14 -13.16 14.74
C ILE A 198 14.78 -11.76 14.73
N ARG A 199 15.85 -11.53 15.51
CA ARG A 199 16.57 -10.24 15.50
C ARG A 199 17.26 -9.97 14.16
N ALA A 200 17.50 -11.00 13.35
CA ALA A 200 17.97 -10.85 11.96
C ALA A 200 17.02 -9.99 11.11
N LEU A 201 15.70 -10.05 11.35
CA LEU A 201 14.73 -9.20 10.65
C LEU A 201 14.86 -7.74 11.07
N ALA A 202 15.06 -7.48 12.37
CA ALA A 202 15.28 -6.14 12.88
C ALA A 202 16.61 -5.54 12.38
N LEU A 203 17.68 -6.35 12.29
CA LEU A 203 18.93 -5.95 11.62
C LEU A 203 18.71 -5.69 10.13
N GLY A 204 17.85 -6.47 9.47
CA GLY A 204 17.44 -6.25 8.08
C GLY A 204 16.69 -4.94 7.87
N VAL A 205 15.87 -4.50 8.82
CA VAL A 205 15.25 -3.18 8.81
C VAL A 205 16.32 -2.08 8.88
N LEU A 206 17.29 -2.19 9.80
CA LEU A 206 18.39 -1.22 9.89
C LEU A 206 19.23 -1.16 8.62
N ALA A 207 19.65 -2.33 8.12
CA ALA A 207 20.44 -2.44 6.89
C ALA A 207 19.67 -1.90 5.68
N GLY A 208 18.37 -2.24 5.57
CA GLY A 208 17.51 -1.71 4.53
C GLY A 208 17.38 -0.20 4.58
N SER A 209 17.15 0.37 5.75
CA SER A 209 17.07 1.83 5.93
C SER A 209 18.41 2.52 5.63
N LEU A 210 19.53 1.89 5.98
CA LEU A 210 20.86 2.37 5.62
C LEU A 210 21.07 2.36 4.10
N CYS A 211 20.70 1.28 3.43
CA CYS A 211 20.77 1.19 1.96
C CYS A 211 19.86 2.23 1.29
N GLN A 212 18.64 2.45 1.80
CA GLN A 212 17.76 3.52 1.32
C GLN A 212 18.41 4.90 1.47
N ALA A 213 18.91 5.22 2.66
CA ALA A 213 19.57 6.50 2.93
C ALA A 213 20.81 6.69 2.05
N GLY A 214 21.64 5.65 1.92
CA GLY A 214 22.83 5.63 1.07
C GLY A 214 22.51 5.86 -0.41
N LEU A 215 21.46 5.23 -0.94
CA LEU A 215 21.03 5.43 -2.34
C LEU A 215 20.59 6.88 -2.60
N GLN A 216 19.79 7.47 -1.70
CA GLN A 216 19.37 8.87 -1.87
C GLN A 216 20.54 9.85 -1.65
N ALA A 217 21.43 9.57 -0.70
CA ALA A 217 22.64 10.35 -0.48
C ALA A 217 23.56 10.32 -1.70
N PHE A 218 23.69 9.16 -2.36
CA PHE A 218 24.42 9.03 -3.63
C PHE A 218 23.78 9.89 -4.73
N GLY A 219 22.46 9.88 -4.88
CA GLY A 219 21.75 10.77 -5.80
C GLY A 219 22.00 12.26 -5.51
N LEU A 220 22.17 12.63 -4.24
CA LEU A 220 22.42 13.99 -3.79
C LEU A 220 23.90 14.38 -3.68
N TRP A 221 24.86 13.48 -3.90
CA TRP A 221 26.32 13.73 -3.84
C TRP A 221 26.68 15.08 -4.46
N ARG A 222 26.19 15.32 -5.70
CA ARG A 222 26.60 16.48 -6.51
C ARG A 222 26.02 17.80 -5.99
N THR A 223 25.04 17.72 -5.10
CA THR A 223 24.42 18.86 -4.45
C THR A 223 25.33 19.45 -3.37
N ARG A 224 26.28 18.69 -2.80
CA ARG A 224 27.15 19.15 -1.69
C ARG A 224 26.39 19.88 -0.57
N SER A 225 25.16 19.43 -0.29
CA SER A 225 24.31 19.96 0.77
C SER A 225 24.72 19.31 2.09
N TRP A 226 25.47 20.04 2.90
CA TRP A 226 25.83 19.64 4.26
C TRP A 226 24.78 20.17 5.25
N PRO A 227 24.59 19.53 6.42
CA PRO A 227 23.76 20.06 7.48
C PRO A 227 24.16 21.52 7.79
N SER A 228 23.18 22.42 7.81
CA SER A 228 23.39 23.85 8.00
C SER A 228 22.61 24.33 9.21
N PHE A 229 23.22 25.20 10.03
CA PHE A 229 22.57 25.82 11.18
C PHE A 229 21.65 27.00 10.80
N ALA A 230 21.19 27.08 9.55
CA ALA A 230 20.27 28.12 9.07
C ALA A 230 18.82 27.89 9.56
N LEU A 231 18.63 27.74 10.87
CA LEU A 231 17.36 27.38 11.53
C LEU A 231 16.26 28.42 11.34
N TYR A 232 16.64 29.68 11.10
CA TYR A 232 15.73 30.82 10.92
C TYR A 232 15.30 31.04 9.46
N HIS A 233 15.58 30.09 8.57
CA HIS A 233 15.20 30.24 7.17
C HIS A 233 13.66 30.31 7.03
N PRO A 234 13.08 31.31 6.32
CA PRO A 234 11.63 31.53 6.28
C PRO A 234 10.85 30.33 5.74
N ALA A 235 11.43 29.58 4.80
CA ALA A 235 10.83 28.37 4.26
C ALA A 235 10.69 27.22 5.29
N VAL A 236 11.51 27.19 6.35
CA VAL A 236 11.36 26.19 7.43
C VAL A 236 10.01 26.36 8.14
N LYS A 237 9.66 27.61 8.49
CA LYS A 237 8.36 27.92 9.11
C LYS A 237 7.20 27.49 8.19
N ARG A 238 7.33 27.73 6.89
CA ARG A 238 6.32 27.32 5.90
C ARG A 238 6.17 25.79 5.85
N VAL A 239 7.27 25.05 5.84
CA VAL A 239 7.26 23.58 5.89
C VAL A 239 6.57 23.08 7.15
N LEU A 240 6.89 23.63 8.32
CA LEU A 240 6.27 23.23 9.60
C LEU A 240 4.75 23.50 9.62
N LEU A 241 4.32 24.66 9.12
CA LEU A 241 2.90 25.01 9.03
C LEU A 241 2.11 24.08 8.08
N LEU A 242 2.75 23.61 7.01
CA LEU A 242 2.15 22.64 6.08
C LEU A 242 2.15 21.22 6.66
N ALA A 243 3.19 20.85 7.41
CA ALA A 243 3.32 19.51 7.99
C ALA A 243 2.33 19.26 9.14
N LEU A 244 2.08 20.25 10.00
CA LEU A 244 1.25 20.09 11.20
C LEU A 244 -0.16 19.53 10.94
N PRO A 245 -0.98 20.05 10.00
CA PRO A 245 -2.30 19.49 9.73
C PRO A 245 -2.23 18.07 9.14
N VAL A 246 -1.18 17.77 8.38
CA VAL A 246 -0.97 16.44 7.80
C VAL A 246 -0.63 15.43 8.89
N LEU A 247 0.28 15.78 9.80
CA LEU A 247 0.61 14.97 10.97
C LEU A 247 -0.63 14.70 11.83
N GLY A 248 -1.47 15.72 12.07
CA GLY A 248 -2.72 15.57 12.80
C GLY A 248 -3.67 14.59 12.15
N SER A 249 -3.82 14.66 10.82
CA SER A 249 -4.68 13.72 10.06
C SER A 249 -4.15 12.27 10.10
N LEU A 250 -2.84 12.09 10.00
CA LEU A 250 -2.20 10.78 10.03
C LEU A 250 -2.29 10.15 11.42
N ALA A 251 -2.18 10.94 12.48
CA ALA A 251 -2.28 10.45 13.86
C ALA A 251 -3.60 9.72 14.15
N ILE A 252 -4.71 10.16 13.54
CA ILE A 252 -6.02 9.50 13.66
C ILE A 252 -5.96 8.08 13.07
N GLY A 253 -5.37 7.91 11.88
CA GLY A 253 -5.18 6.60 11.26
C GLY A 253 -4.27 5.69 12.07
N GLN A 254 -3.20 6.24 12.65
CA GLN A 254 -2.26 5.47 13.45
C GLN A 254 -2.88 4.95 14.76
N ALA A 255 -3.83 5.70 15.34
CA ALA A 255 -4.59 5.23 16.50
C ALA A 255 -5.37 3.94 16.20
N GLN A 256 -5.98 3.82 15.02
CA GLN A 256 -6.65 2.58 14.59
C GLN A 256 -5.67 1.42 14.53
N VAL A 257 -4.48 1.60 13.96
CA VAL A 257 -3.47 0.52 13.85
C VAL A 257 -3.04 0.06 15.24
N ILE A 258 -2.84 0.97 16.19
CA ILE A 258 -2.50 0.63 17.57
C ILE A 258 -3.61 -0.21 18.21
N ILE A 259 -4.87 0.17 18.03
CA ILE A 259 -6.04 -0.55 18.54
C ILE A 259 -6.12 -1.96 17.91
N ASP A 260 -5.98 -2.07 16.59
CA ASP A 260 -6.02 -3.36 15.88
C ASP A 260 -4.93 -4.32 16.40
N ARG A 261 -3.69 -3.84 16.57
CA ARG A 261 -2.58 -4.66 17.08
C ARG A 261 -2.78 -5.04 18.54
N ASN A 262 -3.28 -4.13 19.37
CA ASN A 262 -3.60 -4.42 20.76
C ASN A 262 -4.61 -5.57 20.85
N LEU A 263 -5.73 -5.48 20.13
CA LEU A 263 -6.76 -6.52 20.16
C LEU A 263 -6.26 -7.84 19.56
N ALA A 264 -5.54 -7.80 18.44
CA ALA A 264 -4.98 -8.99 17.80
C ALA A 264 -3.94 -9.71 18.67
N SER A 265 -3.18 -8.98 19.48
CA SER A 265 -2.24 -9.61 20.42
C SER A 265 -2.93 -10.46 21.50
N ARG A 266 -4.22 -10.18 21.78
CA ARG A 266 -5.02 -10.89 22.80
C ARG A 266 -5.72 -12.14 22.28
N THR A 267 -5.68 -12.40 20.97
CA THR A 267 -6.36 -13.55 20.35
C THR A 267 -5.45 -14.74 20.09
N GLY A 268 -4.19 -14.68 20.55
CA GLY A 268 -3.17 -15.71 20.40
C GLY A 268 -1.88 -15.12 19.84
N GLU A 269 -0.72 -15.64 20.28
CA GLU A 269 0.59 -15.08 19.95
C GLU A 269 0.88 -15.04 18.45
N GLN A 270 0.33 -15.96 17.66
CA GLN A 270 0.51 -16.07 16.21
C GLN A 270 -0.48 -15.24 15.38
N SER A 271 -1.54 -14.72 16.01
CA SER A 271 -2.67 -14.07 15.29
C SER A 271 -2.21 -12.95 14.37
N ILE A 272 -1.30 -12.09 14.87
CA ILE A 272 -0.78 -10.96 14.10
C ILE A 272 -0.01 -11.44 12.87
N ALA A 273 0.78 -12.51 12.98
CA ALA A 273 1.50 -13.10 11.85
C ALA A 273 0.55 -13.71 10.81
N TRP A 274 -0.44 -14.51 11.22
CA TRP A 274 -1.43 -15.09 10.30
C TRP A 274 -2.26 -14.02 9.59
N MET A 275 -2.73 -13.00 10.34
CA MET A 275 -3.44 -11.85 9.77
C MET A 275 -2.55 -11.10 8.76
N ALA A 276 -1.28 -10.86 9.10
CA ALA A 276 -0.34 -10.19 8.19
C ALA A 276 -0.20 -10.95 6.87
N ASN A 277 0.01 -12.27 6.91
CA ASN A 277 0.13 -13.10 5.71
C ASN A 277 -1.15 -13.09 4.85
N ALA A 278 -2.32 -13.15 5.49
CA ALA A 278 -3.61 -13.02 4.79
C ALA A 278 -3.77 -11.63 4.14
N THR A 279 -3.39 -10.57 4.86
CA THR A 279 -3.48 -9.19 4.34
C THR A 279 -2.50 -8.94 3.20
N THR A 280 -1.35 -9.62 3.14
CA THR A 280 -0.43 -9.56 1.99
C THR A 280 -1.12 -10.00 0.71
N LEU A 281 -1.95 -11.05 0.76
CA LEU A 281 -2.66 -11.55 -0.43
C LEU A 281 -3.74 -10.58 -0.92
N ILE A 282 -4.53 -9.99 -0.03
CA ILE A 282 -5.60 -9.04 -0.43
C ILE A 282 -5.05 -7.67 -0.86
N GLN A 283 -3.84 -7.30 -0.43
CA GLN A 283 -3.18 -6.06 -0.88
C GLN A 283 -2.79 -6.11 -2.36
N PHE A 284 -2.66 -7.30 -2.94
CA PHE A 284 -2.36 -7.44 -4.36
C PHE A 284 -3.48 -6.86 -5.24
N PRO A 285 -4.74 -7.33 -5.17
CA PRO A 285 -5.84 -6.73 -5.94
C PRO A 285 -6.12 -5.28 -5.54
N LEU A 286 -6.09 -4.91 -4.25
CA LEU A 286 -6.28 -3.52 -3.82
C LEU A 286 -5.24 -2.59 -4.46
N GLY A 287 -3.97 -2.95 -4.34
CA GLY A 287 -2.90 -2.10 -4.83
C GLY A 287 -2.75 -2.09 -6.35
N LEU A 288 -2.96 -3.22 -7.03
CA LEU A 288 -2.82 -3.34 -8.49
C LEU A 288 -4.01 -2.71 -9.23
N VAL A 289 -5.21 -2.80 -8.65
CA VAL A 289 -6.45 -2.36 -9.28
C VAL A 289 -6.98 -1.09 -8.63
N ALA A 290 -7.41 -1.15 -7.37
CA ALA A 290 -8.12 -0.03 -6.74
C ALA A 290 -7.25 1.22 -6.63
N SER A 291 -6.01 1.10 -6.13
CA SER A 291 -5.06 2.22 -6.07
C SER A 291 -4.70 2.74 -7.46
N ALA A 292 -4.40 1.86 -8.41
CA ALA A 292 -3.97 2.25 -9.75
C ALA A 292 -5.06 3.00 -10.52
N VAL A 293 -6.29 2.48 -10.52
CA VAL A 293 -7.44 3.12 -11.18
C VAL A 293 -7.76 4.46 -10.53
N SER A 294 -7.75 4.52 -9.19
CA SER A 294 -8.09 5.75 -8.48
C SER A 294 -7.04 6.85 -8.71
N LEU A 295 -5.75 6.52 -8.67
CA LEU A 295 -4.67 7.48 -8.98
C LEU A 295 -4.68 7.93 -10.44
N ALA A 296 -4.96 7.02 -11.39
CA ALA A 296 -5.04 7.36 -12.80
C ALA A 296 -6.21 8.29 -13.13
N THR A 297 -7.30 8.22 -12.36
CA THR A 297 -8.50 9.05 -12.57
C THR A 297 -8.51 10.35 -11.76
N LEU A 298 -7.71 10.44 -10.70
CA LEU A 298 -7.65 11.60 -9.80
C LEU A 298 -7.40 12.95 -10.53
N PRO A 299 -6.41 13.10 -11.45
CA PRO A 299 -6.18 14.38 -12.11
C PRO A 299 -7.38 14.85 -12.94
N ARG A 300 -8.10 13.90 -13.56
CA ARG A 300 -9.31 14.21 -14.34
C ARG A 300 -10.47 14.62 -13.44
N LEU A 301 -10.68 13.88 -12.35
CA LEU A 301 -11.70 14.23 -11.36
C LEU A 301 -11.45 15.62 -10.75
N ALA A 302 -10.20 15.95 -10.41
CA ALA A 302 -9.85 17.26 -9.84
C ALA A 302 -10.11 18.41 -10.83
N ARG A 303 -9.83 18.22 -12.13
CA ARG A 303 -10.16 19.21 -13.17
C ARG A 303 -11.66 19.42 -13.32
N LEU A 304 -12.44 18.33 -13.33
CA LEU A 304 -13.89 18.39 -13.44
C LEU A 304 -14.54 18.99 -12.18
N ALA A 305 -13.97 18.73 -11.01
CA ALA A 305 -14.43 19.31 -9.74
C ALA A 305 -14.26 20.85 -9.68
N ASN A 306 -13.25 21.40 -10.34
CA ASN A 306 -13.01 22.85 -10.38
C ASN A 306 -13.81 23.58 -11.47
N ASN A 307 -14.49 22.86 -12.38
CA ASN A 307 -15.13 23.45 -13.55
C ASN A 307 -16.67 23.44 -13.42
N GLU A 308 -17.20 24.39 -12.66
CA GLU A 308 -18.63 24.48 -12.32
C GLU A 308 -19.55 24.59 -13.55
N ARG A 309 -19.03 25.11 -14.67
CA ARG A 309 -19.79 25.30 -15.92
C ARG A 309 -20.25 24.00 -16.58
N GLN A 310 -19.62 22.86 -16.27
CA GLN A 310 -19.95 21.56 -16.89
C GLN A 310 -20.99 20.74 -16.10
N GLY A 311 -21.43 21.23 -14.93
CA GLY A 311 -22.32 20.50 -14.02
C GLY A 311 -21.68 19.23 -13.42
N GLN A 312 -22.45 18.47 -12.63
CA GLN A 312 -21.95 17.30 -11.89
C GLN A 312 -21.89 16.01 -12.73
N SER A 313 -22.59 15.96 -13.87
CA SER A 313 -22.73 14.75 -14.70
C SER A 313 -21.39 14.21 -15.26
N PRO A 314 -20.48 15.05 -15.82
CA PRO A 314 -19.17 14.55 -16.29
C PRO A 314 -18.28 14.02 -15.16
N PHE A 315 -18.36 14.64 -13.98
CA PHE A 315 -17.66 14.18 -12.78
C PHE A 315 -18.17 12.79 -12.36
N LEU A 316 -19.49 12.64 -12.19
CA LEU A 316 -20.13 11.36 -11.86
C LEU A 316 -19.86 10.30 -12.93
N GLY A 317 -19.82 10.66 -14.22
CA GLY A 317 -19.48 9.74 -15.29
C GLY A 317 -18.06 9.19 -15.19
N THR A 318 -17.08 10.05 -14.85
CA THR A 318 -15.68 9.65 -14.64
C THR A 318 -15.54 8.78 -13.39
N MET A 319 -16.18 9.19 -12.29
CA MET A 319 -16.20 8.43 -11.03
C MET A 319 -16.85 7.06 -11.21
N ALA A 320 -18.00 7.00 -11.89
CA ALA A 320 -18.70 5.76 -12.18
C ALA A 320 -17.87 4.84 -13.09
N PHE A 321 -17.12 5.38 -14.05
CA PHE A 321 -16.19 4.60 -14.85
C PHE A 321 -15.11 3.94 -13.98
N SER A 322 -14.48 4.70 -13.06
CA SER A 322 -13.53 4.14 -12.10
C SER A 322 -14.14 3.01 -11.27
N LEU A 323 -15.36 3.23 -10.75
CA LEU A 323 -16.09 2.23 -9.96
C LEU A 323 -16.39 0.96 -10.78
N ARG A 324 -16.89 1.09 -12.02
CA ARG A 324 -17.16 -0.06 -12.89
C ARG A 324 -15.88 -0.86 -13.16
N LEU A 325 -14.78 -0.17 -13.45
CA LEU A 325 -13.50 -0.81 -13.72
C LEU A 325 -12.96 -1.57 -12.49
N VAL A 326 -13.04 -0.95 -11.31
CA VAL A 326 -12.63 -1.58 -10.06
C VAL A 326 -13.51 -2.79 -9.75
N ILE A 327 -14.83 -2.69 -9.87
CA ILE A 327 -15.76 -3.80 -9.64
C ILE A 327 -15.46 -4.98 -10.58
N VAL A 328 -15.32 -4.70 -11.87
CA VAL A 328 -15.04 -5.71 -12.91
C VAL A 328 -13.69 -6.41 -12.71
N LEU A 329 -12.70 -5.75 -12.11
CA LEU A 329 -11.37 -6.33 -11.93
C LEU A 329 -11.16 -6.94 -10.52
N VAL A 330 -11.76 -6.37 -9.48
CA VAL A 330 -11.58 -6.85 -8.10
C VAL A 330 -12.48 -8.03 -7.80
N LEU A 331 -13.73 -8.08 -8.28
CA LEU A 331 -14.61 -9.23 -8.02
C LEU A 331 -14.05 -10.59 -8.50
N PRO A 332 -13.52 -10.72 -9.74
CA PRO A 332 -12.90 -11.98 -10.14
C PRO A 332 -11.63 -12.29 -9.34
N ALA A 333 -10.87 -11.27 -8.91
CA ALA A 333 -9.71 -11.49 -8.04
C ALA A 333 -10.13 -11.98 -6.64
N THR A 334 -11.19 -11.41 -6.06
CA THR A 334 -11.79 -11.88 -4.80
C THR A 334 -12.29 -13.32 -4.93
N ALA A 335 -12.98 -13.64 -6.03
CA ALA A 335 -13.46 -14.99 -6.31
C ALA A 335 -12.31 -15.99 -6.49
N ALA A 336 -11.25 -15.61 -7.21
CA ALA A 336 -10.04 -16.42 -7.37
C ALA A 336 -9.35 -16.64 -6.03
N LEU A 337 -9.19 -15.61 -5.19
CA LEU A 337 -8.63 -15.76 -3.84
C LEU A 337 -9.52 -16.60 -2.91
N ALA A 338 -10.83 -16.59 -3.08
CA ALA A 338 -11.75 -17.40 -2.28
C ALA A 338 -11.61 -18.89 -2.61
N VAL A 339 -11.42 -19.23 -3.89
CA VAL A 339 -11.27 -20.62 -4.37
C VAL A 339 -9.84 -21.10 -4.21
N LEU A 340 -8.87 -20.30 -4.64
CA LEU A 340 -7.44 -20.63 -4.69
C LEU A 340 -6.68 -20.20 -3.44
N GLY A 341 -7.36 -19.68 -2.41
CA GLY A 341 -6.72 -19.16 -1.20
C GLY A 341 -5.85 -20.19 -0.47
N ALA A 342 -6.36 -21.41 -0.29
CA ALA A 342 -5.60 -22.50 0.33
C ALA A 342 -4.35 -22.89 -0.48
N PRO A 343 -4.44 -23.22 -1.79
CA PRO A 343 -3.25 -23.55 -2.58
C PRO A 343 -2.30 -22.36 -2.77
N LEU A 344 -2.80 -21.11 -2.78
CA LEU A 344 -1.95 -19.92 -2.80
C LEU A 344 -1.16 -19.75 -1.50
N VAL A 345 -1.80 -19.91 -0.34
CA VAL A 345 -1.12 -19.87 0.95
C VAL A 345 -0.08 -20.99 1.06
N HIS A 346 -0.42 -22.20 0.58
CA HIS A 346 0.54 -23.30 0.50
C HIS A 346 1.74 -22.96 -0.40
N LEU A 347 1.48 -22.50 -1.63
CA LEU A 347 2.49 -22.16 -2.63
C LEU A 347 3.41 -21.01 -2.20
N LEU A 348 2.90 -20.04 -1.44
CA LEU A 348 3.66 -18.85 -1.09
C LEU A 348 4.30 -18.96 0.29
N PHE A 349 3.57 -19.49 1.27
CA PHE A 349 3.99 -19.39 2.67
C PHE A 349 4.42 -20.72 3.28
N GLN A 350 3.84 -21.86 2.87
CA GLN A 350 4.06 -23.17 3.51
C GLN A 350 5.39 -23.82 3.13
N HIS A 351 6.48 -23.22 3.60
CA HIS A 351 7.83 -23.73 3.48
C HIS A 351 8.56 -23.61 4.82
N GLY A 352 9.60 -24.44 5.01
CA GLY A 352 10.46 -24.38 6.19
C GLY A 352 9.66 -24.43 7.50
N ASN A 353 9.74 -23.35 8.27
CA ASN A 353 9.12 -23.23 9.59
C ASN A 353 7.62 -22.83 9.57
N PHE A 354 7.01 -22.70 8.38
CA PHE A 354 5.58 -22.43 8.24
C PHE A 354 4.82 -23.73 7.96
N HIS A 355 4.02 -24.16 8.93
CA HIS A 355 3.40 -25.47 8.90
C HIS A 355 1.96 -25.43 8.36
N ALA A 356 1.37 -26.61 8.12
CA ALA A 356 0.00 -26.72 7.61
C ALA A 356 -1.04 -26.05 8.53
N ALA A 357 -0.81 -26.01 9.85
CA ALA A 357 -1.66 -25.30 10.80
C ALA A 357 -1.64 -23.78 10.54
N ASP A 358 -0.47 -23.21 10.24
CA ASP A 358 -0.33 -21.79 9.90
C ASP A 358 -1.03 -21.47 8.59
N SER A 359 -0.96 -22.37 7.62
CA SER A 359 -1.69 -22.27 6.35
C SER A 359 -3.19 -22.27 6.57
N ALA A 360 -3.70 -23.18 7.41
CA ALA A 360 -5.11 -23.26 7.73
C ALA A 360 -5.62 -21.97 8.41
N ALA A 361 -4.89 -21.47 9.41
CA ALA A 361 -5.23 -20.23 10.12
C ALA A 361 -5.17 -18.99 9.22
N THR A 362 -4.12 -18.88 8.39
CA THR A 362 -3.96 -17.79 7.41
C THR A 362 -5.08 -17.81 6.36
N ASN A 363 -5.43 -18.99 5.85
CA ASN A 363 -6.53 -19.13 4.89
C ASN A 363 -7.90 -18.86 5.53
N ALA A 364 -8.10 -19.21 6.81
CA ALA A 364 -9.31 -18.85 7.55
C ALA A 364 -9.44 -17.33 7.68
N ALA A 365 -8.37 -16.62 8.03
CA ALA A 365 -8.34 -15.16 8.03
C ALA A 365 -8.59 -14.59 6.62
N LEU A 366 -7.92 -15.13 5.58
CA LEU A 366 -8.11 -14.68 4.20
C LEU A 366 -9.59 -14.73 3.81
N ARG A 367 -10.28 -15.86 4.03
CA ARG A 367 -11.70 -16.03 3.67
C ARG A 367 -12.60 -14.96 4.29
N LEU A 368 -12.32 -14.56 5.53
CA LEU A 368 -13.08 -13.53 6.22
C LEU A 368 -12.74 -12.13 5.67
N TYR A 369 -11.46 -11.82 5.40
CA TYR A 369 -11.06 -10.57 4.74
C TYR A 369 -11.68 -10.39 3.35
N LEU A 370 -11.89 -11.49 2.60
CA LEU A 370 -12.46 -11.43 1.26
C LEU A 370 -13.91 -10.91 1.23
N ILE A 371 -14.62 -10.95 2.36
CA ILE A 371 -15.94 -10.32 2.51
C ILE A 371 -15.81 -8.80 2.36
N GLY A 372 -14.79 -8.20 2.99
CA GLY A 372 -14.55 -6.76 2.96
C GLY A 372 -13.77 -6.25 1.74
N LEU A 373 -13.02 -7.11 1.06
CA LEU A 373 -12.13 -6.73 -0.06
C LEU A 373 -12.82 -5.92 -1.18
N PRO A 374 -13.99 -6.34 -1.74
CA PRO A 374 -14.67 -5.55 -2.76
C PRO A 374 -15.09 -4.16 -2.27
N PHE A 375 -15.47 -4.05 -1.00
CA PHE A 375 -15.89 -2.79 -0.39
C PHE A 375 -14.70 -1.86 -0.20
N ALA A 376 -13.57 -2.36 0.32
CA ALA A 376 -12.34 -1.58 0.43
C ALA A 376 -11.88 -1.02 -0.93
N ALA A 377 -12.01 -1.82 -1.99
CA ALA A 377 -11.64 -1.39 -3.34
C ALA A 377 -12.55 -0.28 -3.88
N VAL A 378 -13.87 -0.44 -3.73
CA VAL A 378 -14.86 0.58 -4.12
C VAL A 378 -14.65 1.86 -3.31
N ASP A 379 -14.48 1.72 -2.01
CA ASP A 379 -14.34 2.81 -1.05
C ASP A 379 -13.15 3.72 -1.36
N GLN A 380 -12.02 3.13 -1.78
CA GLN A 380 -10.86 3.90 -2.20
C GLN A 380 -11.15 4.86 -3.38
N CYS A 381 -11.97 4.43 -4.34
CA CYS A 381 -12.43 5.30 -5.43
C CYS A 381 -13.32 6.44 -4.91
N LEU A 382 -14.18 6.16 -3.92
CA LEU A 382 -15.08 7.15 -3.33
C LEU A 382 -14.28 8.21 -2.57
N ILE A 383 -13.36 7.79 -1.70
CA ILE A 383 -12.48 8.68 -0.93
C ILE A 383 -11.73 9.64 -1.87
N LEU A 384 -11.13 9.12 -2.94
CA LEU A 384 -10.37 9.95 -3.88
C LEU A 384 -11.26 10.89 -4.71
N ALA A 385 -12.52 10.54 -4.96
CA ALA A 385 -13.47 11.46 -5.58
C ALA A 385 -13.81 12.65 -4.64
N PHE A 386 -13.94 12.43 -3.34
CA PHE A 386 -14.11 13.49 -2.35
C PHE A 386 -12.86 14.37 -2.23
N TYR A 387 -11.67 13.77 -2.23
CA TYR A 387 -10.41 14.50 -2.22
C TYR A 387 -10.22 15.36 -3.48
N ALA A 388 -10.64 14.88 -4.65
CA ALA A 388 -10.65 15.66 -5.88
C ALA A 388 -11.49 16.94 -5.78
N ARG A 389 -12.52 16.95 -4.92
CA ARG A 389 -13.36 18.11 -4.60
C ARG A 389 -12.87 18.91 -3.39
N ARG A 390 -11.66 18.62 -2.89
CA ARG A 390 -11.06 19.23 -1.68
C ARG A 390 -11.87 18.99 -0.40
N ASP A 391 -12.73 17.96 -0.38
CA ASP A 391 -13.47 17.54 0.80
C ASP A 391 -12.77 16.35 1.46
N THR A 392 -11.84 16.66 2.36
CA THR A 392 -11.10 15.65 3.14
C THR A 392 -11.76 15.35 4.48
N LEU A 393 -12.61 16.24 4.97
CA LEU A 393 -13.24 16.12 6.29
C LEU A 393 -14.30 15.03 6.32
N ARG A 394 -15.18 14.97 5.32
CA ARG A 394 -16.25 13.96 5.31
C ARG A 394 -15.69 12.53 5.28
N PRO A 395 -14.75 12.18 4.37
CA PRO A 395 -14.11 10.86 4.43
C PRO A 395 -13.44 10.56 5.78
N ALA A 396 -12.76 11.53 6.39
CA ALA A 396 -12.12 11.34 7.69
C ALA A 396 -13.12 11.07 8.83
N LEU A 397 -14.25 11.79 8.84
CA LEU A 397 -15.33 11.58 9.83
C LEU A 397 -16.00 10.22 9.64
N VAL A 398 -16.23 9.79 8.40
CA VAL A 398 -16.70 8.43 8.11
C VAL A 398 -15.67 7.38 8.55
N GLY A 399 -14.38 7.67 8.39
CA GLY A 399 -13.28 6.90 8.96
C GLY A 399 -13.43 6.67 10.45
N LEU A 400 -13.70 7.72 11.22
CA LEU A 400 -13.91 7.61 12.67
C LEU A 400 -15.13 6.75 13.02
N VAL A 401 -16.23 6.92 12.29
CA VAL A 401 -17.43 6.07 12.45
C VAL A 401 -17.12 4.60 12.13
N ALA A 402 -16.34 4.35 11.08
CA ALA A 402 -15.92 3.02 10.68
C ALA A 402 -15.02 2.35 11.73
N VAL A 403 -14.13 3.10 12.38
CA VAL A 403 -13.38 2.60 13.56
C VAL A 403 -14.33 2.24 14.70
N GLY A 404 -15.41 3.00 14.90
CA GLY A 404 -16.48 2.62 15.83
C GLY A 404 -17.16 1.30 15.47
N ILE A 405 -17.47 1.09 14.19
CA ILE A 405 -18.03 -0.19 13.67
C ILE A 405 -17.04 -1.34 13.92
N TYR A 406 -15.76 -1.12 13.62
CA TYR A 406 -14.69 -2.08 13.91
C TYR A 406 -14.69 -2.46 15.39
N LEU A 407 -14.64 -1.49 16.30
CA LEU A 407 -14.62 -1.73 17.74
C LEU A 407 -15.88 -2.48 18.21
N ALA A 408 -17.05 -2.10 17.73
CA ALA A 408 -18.31 -2.77 18.09
C ALA A 408 -18.31 -4.25 17.69
N VAL A 409 -17.89 -4.57 16.46
CA VAL A 409 -17.82 -5.95 15.96
C VAL A 409 -16.67 -6.70 16.63
N ALA A 410 -15.50 -6.08 16.78
CA ALA A 410 -14.33 -6.69 17.39
C ALA A 410 -14.60 -7.09 18.83
N LEU A 411 -15.08 -6.16 19.68
CA LEU A 411 -15.32 -6.42 21.09
C LEU A 411 -16.46 -7.43 21.33
N SER A 412 -17.47 -7.47 20.45
CA SER A 412 -18.58 -8.43 20.55
C SER A 412 -18.20 -9.85 20.08
N THR A 413 -17.26 -9.98 19.15
CA THR A 413 -16.91 -11.28 18.53
C THR A 413 -15.59 -11.86 19.01
N MET A 414 -14.63 -11.05 19.46
CA MET A 414 -13.26 -11.50 19.77
C MET A 414 -13.19 -12.55 20.87
N GLN A 415 -14.07 -12.50 21.89
CA GLN A 415 -14.07 -13.49 22.97
C GLN A 415 -14.50 -14.88 22.49
N ARG A 416 -15.39 -14.95 21.49
CA ARG A 416 -15.95 -16.22 20.98
C ARG A 416 -15.18 -16.76 19.79
N LEU A 417 -14.71 -15.87 18.90
CA LEU A 417 -14.10 -16.22 17.62
C LEU A 417 -12.59 -15.95 17.57
N GLY A 418 -12.00 -15.34 18.60
CA GLY A 418 -10.58 -14.96 18.63
C GLY A 418 -10.22 -14.10 17.42
N MET A 419 -9.15 -14.48 16.72
CA MET A 419 -8.64 -13.80 15.52
C MET A 419 -9.73 -13.65 14.44
N ALA A 420 -10.57 -14.67 14.23
CA ALA A 420 -11.60 -14.63 13.19
C ALA A 420 -12.60 -13.48 13.43
N GLY A 421 -12.92 -13.18 14.70
CA GLY A 421 -13.76 -12.04 15.07
C GLY A 421 -13.15 -10.70 14.67
N LEU A 422 -11.84 -10.51 14.86
CA LEU A 422 -11.13 -9.28 14.48
C LEU A 422 -11.02 -9.11 12.96
N VAL A 423 -10.85 -10.21 12.23
CA VAL A 423 -10.83 -10.17 10.77
C VAL A 423 -12.22 -9.84 10.20
N LEU A 424 -13.28 -10.39 10.82
CA LEU A 424 -14.66 -10.00 10.50
C LEU A 424 -14.92 -8.53 10.82
N ALA A 425 -14.42 -8.04 11.95
CA ALA A 425 -14.52 -6.63 12.31
C ALA A 425 -13.84 -5.71 11.28
N ASN A 426 -12.66 -6.07 10.78
CA ASN A 426 -12.00 -5.35 9.68
C ASN A 426 -12.87 -5.33 8.41
N SER A 427 -13.50 -6.45 8.06
CA SER A 427 -14.38 -6.51 6.89
C SER A 427 -15.66 -5.69 7.08
N ALA A 428 -16.23 -5.69 8.29
CA ALA A 428 -17.36 -4.86 8.65
C ALA A 428 -17.02 -3.36 8.61
N GLN A 429 -15.80 -2.99 9.03
CA GLN A 429 -15.27 -1.63 8.91
C GLN A 429 -15.26 -1.16 7.45
N TRP A 430 -14.64 -1.94 6.54
CA TRP A 430 -14.57 -1.58 5.13
C TRP A 430 -15.96 -1.52 4.47
N LEU A 431 -16.83 -2.47 4.79
CA LEU A 431 -18.22 -2.45 4.35
C LEU A 431 -18.95 -1.19 4.84
N GLY A 432 -18.88 -0.90 6.13
CA GLY A 432 -19.53 0.26 6.75
C GLY A 432 -19.05 1.57 6.15
N HIS A 433 -17.74 1.74 6.00
CA HIS A 433 -17.15 2.93 5.39
C HIS A 433 -17.64 3.10 3.93
N ALA A 434 -17.55 2.04 3.11
CA ALA A 434 -17.98 2.07 1.73
C ALA A 434 -19.47 2.42 1.58
N VAL A 435 -20.34 1.84 2.41
CA VAL A 435 -21.78 2.08 2.38
C VAL A 435 -22.11 3.52 2.76
N ILE A 436 -21.49 4.04 3.83
CA ILE A 436 -21.68 5.44 4.23
C ILE A 436 -21.16 6.38 3.14
N MET A 437 -20.01 6.09 2.54
CA MET A 437 -19.45 6.89 1.44
C MET A 437 -20.32 6.84 0.18
N LEU A 438 -20.95 5.71 -0.15
CA LEU A 438 -21.91 5.61 -1.25
C LEU A 438 -23.16 6.44 -0.99
N PHE A 439 -23.65 6.44 0.25
CA PHE A 439 -24.77 7.27 0.68
C PHE A 439 -24.43 8.76 0.56
N LEU A 440 -23.27 9.18 1.08
CA LEU A 440 -22.79 10.57 0.98
C LEU A 440 -22.56 10.98 -0.47
N THR A 441 -22.03 10.09 -1.31
CA THR A 441 -21.89 10.33 -2.75
C THR A 441 -23.25 10.65 -3.36
N ARG A 442 -24.25 9.82 -3.07
CA ARG A 442 -25.61 10.02 -3.57
C ARG A 442 -26.23 11.33 -3.08
N ALA A 443 -26.02 11.68 -1.81
CA ALA A 443 -26.59 12.85 -1.18
C ALA A 443 -25.91 14.17 -1.61
N LEU A 444 -24.59 14.18 -1.80
CA LEU A 444 -23.78 15.40 -1.98
C LEU A 444 -23.23 15.61 -3.40
N ILE A 445 -23.21 14.56 -4.22
CA ILE A 445 -22.66 14.58 -5.59
C ILE A 445 -23.71 14.16 -6.61
N GLY A 446 -24.60 13.24 -6.24
CA GLY A 446 -25.72 12.80 -7.07
C GLY A 446 -25.72 11.31 -7.37
N SER A 447 -26.71 10.89 -8.14
CA SER A 447 -27.00 9.47 -8.36
C SER A 447 -26.05 8.82 -9.35
N LEU A 448 -25.47 7.67 -8.97
CA LEU A 448 -24.70 6.81 -9.87
C LEU A 448 -25.57 5.91 -10.76
N ARG A 449 -26.91 5.88 -10.55
CA ARG A 449 -27.85 5.02 -11.31
C ARG A 449 -27.76 5.21 -12.83
N PRO A 450 -27.71 6.44 -13.38
CA PRO A 450 -27.62 6.64 -14.82
C PRO A 450 -26.33 6.06 -15.44
N HIS A 451 -25.30 5.88 -14.63
CA HIS A 451 -23.97 5.48 -15.07
C HIS A 451 -23.71 3.97 -14.98
N ARG A 452 -24.77 3.14 -14.96
CA ARG A 452 -24.72 1.68 -15.14
C ARG A 452 -23.82 0.91 -14.16
N VAL A 453 -23.48 1.47 -12.99
CA VAL A 453 -22.61 0.80 -11.99
C VAL A 453 -23.22 -0.51 -11.50
N ALA A 454 -24.53 -0.52 -11.23
CA ALA A 454 -25.25 -1.73 -10.82
C ALA A 454 -25.24 -2.82 -11.91
N ARG A 455 -25.29 -2.44 -13.18
CA ARG A 455 -25.20 -3.39 -14.30
C ARG A 455 -23.80 -4.02 -14.36
N ALA A 456 -22.73 -3.25 -14.20
CA ALA A 456 -21.37 -3.79 -14.15
C ALA A 456 -21.18 -4.75 -12.96
N LEU A 457 -21.75 -4.42 -11.80
CA LEU A 457 -21.76 -5.30 -10.63
C LEU A 457 -22.48 -6.64 -10.94
N LEU A 458 -23.69 -6.59 -11.48
CA LEU A 458 -24.45 -7.80 -11.83
C LEU A 458 -23.74 -8.65 -12.89
N GLN A 459 -23.15 -8.01 -13.92
CA GLN A 459 -22.38 -8.72 -14.94
C GLN A 459 -21.13 -9.37 -14.37
N ALA A 460 -20.38 -8.67 -13.50
CA ALA A 460 -19.21 -9.23 -12.85
C ALA A 460 -19.58 -10.39 -11.90
N LEU A 461 -20.67 -10.27 -11.14
CA LEU A 461 -21.17 -11.36 -10.30
C LEU A 461 -21.60 -12.58 -11.13
N ALA A 462 -22.32 -12.37 -12.23
CA ALA A 462 -22.71 -13.45 -13.15
C ALA A 462 -21.49 -14.14 -13.77
N ALA A 463 -20.48 -13.37 -14.21
CA ALA A 463 -19.24 -13.92 -14.72
C ALA A 463 -18.44 -14.68 -13.64
N CYS A 464 -18.44 -14.20 -12.39
CA CYS A 464 -17.85 -14.92 -11.26
C CYS A 464 -18.59 -16.24 -10.96
N ALA A 465 -19.91 -16.27 -11.11
CA ALA A 465 -20.70 -17.50 -10.96
C ALA A 465 -20.35 -18.58 -11.98
N ILE A 466 -19.74 -18.21 -13.12
CA ILE A 466 -19.23 -19.14 -14.14
C ILE A 466 -17.78 -19.53 -13.84
N CYS A 467 -16.90 -18.58 -13.51
CA CYS A 467 -15.48 -18.88 -13.33
C CYS A 467 -15.18 -19.71 -12.06
N VAL A 468 -15.95 -19.52 -10.99
CA VAL A 468 -15.76 -20.24 -9.72
C VAL A 468 -15.94 -21.76 -9.89
N PRO A 469 -17.04 -22.27 -10.48
CA PRO A 469 -17.18 -23.68 -10.80
C PRO A 469 -16.06 -24.23 -11.68
N VAL A 470 -15.59 -23.47 -12.67
CA VAL A 470 -14.46 -23.89 -13.54
C VAL A 470 -13.19 -24.09 -12.72
N MET A 471 -12.85 -23.15 -11.84
CA MET A 471 -11.69 -23.27 -10.95
C MET A 471 -11.85 -24.46 -10.00
N LEU A 472 -13.02 -24.62 -9.37
CA LEU A 472 -13.29 -25.74 -8.47
C LEU A 472 -13.23 -27.10 -9.17
N LEU A 473 -13.72 -27.19 -10.40
CA LEU A 473 -13.66 -28.40 -11.21
C LEU A 473 -12.22 -28.77 -11.53
N LEU A 474 -11.41 -27.80 -11.99
CA LEU A 474 -9.99 -28.05 -12.30
C LEU A 474 -9.19 -28.44 -11.07
N LEU A 475 -9.48 -27.87 -9.90
CA LEU A 475 -8.86 -28.26 -8.63
C LEU A 475 -9.19 -29.70 -8.21
N ARG A 476 -10.27 -30.31 -8.71
CA ARG A 476 -10.57 -31.73 -8.45
C ARG A 476 -9.70 -32.67 -9.26
N PHE A 477 -9.29 -32.26 -10.46
CA PHE A 477 -8.47 -33.07 -11.36
C PHE A 477 -6.97 -32.83 -11.19
N LEU A 478 -6.59 -31.65 -10.73
CA LEU A 478 -5.20 -31.35 -10.40
C LEU A 478 -4.89 -31.87 -9.00
N PRO A 479 -3.74 -32.54 -8.80
CA PRO A 479 -3.33 -32.99 -7.48
C PRO A 479 -2.97 -31.74 -6.65
N GLY A 480 -3.94 -31.20 -5.91
CA GLY A 480 -3.83 -29.88 -5.26
C GLY A 480 -3.74 -29.91 -3.74
N HIS A 481 -3.85 -31.08 -3.10
CA HIS A 481 -4.01 -31.18 -1.65
C HIS A 481 -3.19 -32.34 -1.06
N GLY A 482 -1.89 -32.09 -0.83
CA GLY A 482 -0.98 -33.03 -0.14
C GLY A 482 0.43 -33.01 -0.73
N ALA A 483 1.44 -33.19 0.15
CA ALA A 483 2.89 -33.48 0.02
C ALA A 483 3.64 -33.31 -1.33
N GLY A 484 3.11 -32.52 -2.25
CA GLY A 484 3.68 -32.24 -3.56
C GLY A 484 4.71 -31.13 -3.50
N GLY A 485 5.74 -31.22 -4.36
CA GLY A 485 6.75 -30.16 -4.48
C GLY A 485 6.16 -28.83 -4.99
N THR A 486 6.95 -27.76 -4.92
CA THR A 486 6.56 -26.39 -5.31
C THR A 486 5.96 -26.29 -6.72
N LEU A 487 6.44 -27.12 -7.65
CA LEU A 487 5.92 -27.18 -9.03
C LEU A 487 4.44 -27.60 -9.07
N GLN A 488 4.05 -28.56 -8.23
CA GLN A 488 2.67 -29.04 -8.18
C GLN A 488 1.74 -27.99 -7.59
N ALA A 489 2.17 -27.29 -6.54
CA ALA A 489 1.44 -26.16 -5.99
C ALA A 489 1.31 -25.01 -7.01
N LEU A 490 2.36 -24.75 -7.79
CA LEU A 490 2.33 -23.76 -8.87
C LEU A 490 1.31 -24.13 -9.94
N VAL A 491 1.31 -25.39 -10.41
CA VAL A 491 0.33 -25.88 -11.39
C VAL A 491 -1.10 -25.82 -10.83
N GLY A 492 -1.29 -26.20 -9.56
CA GLY A 492 -2.57 -26.16 -8.86
C GLY A 492 -3.16 -24.75 -8.69
N VAL A 493 -2.33 -23.71 -8.76
CA VAL A 493 -2.79 -22.30 -8.76
C VAL A 493 -2.89 -21.75 -10.18
N ALA A 494 -1.84 -21.91 -10.98
CA ALA A 494 -1.71 -21.30 -12.29
C ALA A 494 -2.77 -21.82 -13.27
N VAL A 495 -2.97 -23.14 -13.34
CA VAL A 495 -3.93 -23.71 -14.29
C VAL A 495 -5.38 -23.30 -13.95
N PRO A 496 -5.91 -23.52 -12.74
CA PRO A 496 -7.26 -23.06 -12.40
C PRO A 496 -7.39 -21.53 -12.53
N GLY A 497 -6.38 -20.77 -12.10
CA GLY A 497 -6.38 -19.31 -12.22
C GLY A 497 -6.49 -18.83 -13.66
N THR A 498 -5.70 -19.39 -14.59
CA THR A 498 -5.73 -19.02 -16.01
C THR A 498 -7.05 -19.39 -16.66
N PHE A 499 -7.57 -20.61 -16.42
CA PHE A 499 -8.85 -21.02 -16.99
C PHE A 499 -10.04 -20.28 -16.36
N GLY A 500 -9.98 -19.97 -15.07
CA GLY A 500 -10.95 -19.13 -14.38
C GLY A 500 -10.98 -17.71 -14.96
N LEU A 501 -9.81 -17.11 -15.19
CA LEU A 501 -9.70 -15.81 -15.84
C LEU A 501 -10.23 -15.85 -17.29
N ALA A 502 -9.94 -16.91 -18.04
CA ALA A 502 -10.47 -17.10 -19.39
C ALA A 502 -12.00 -17.23 -19.38
N ALA A 503 -12.57 -18.05 -18.50
CA ALA A 503 -14.02 -18.21 -18.34
C ALA A 503 -14.70 -16.90 -17.94
N TYR A 504 -14.12 -16.17 -16.99
CA TYR A 504 -14.59 -14.84 -16.61
C TYR A 504 -14.57 -13.86 -17.80
N SER A 505 -13.46 -13.84 -18.54
CA SER A 505 -13.28 -12.94 -19.69
C SER A 505 -14.28 -13.26 -20.80
N LEU A 506 -14.49 -14.54 -21.11
CA LEU A 506 -15.47 -14.99 -22.09
C LEU A 506 -16.90 -14.63 -21.69
N ALA A 507 -17.25 -14.81 -20.41
CA ALA A 507 -18.57 -14.41 -19.89
C ALA A 507 -18.78 -12.88 -20.02
N MET A 508 -17.77 -12.09 -19.67
CA MET A 508 -17.84 -10.62 -19.79
C MET A 508 -17.94 -10.15 -21.25
N LEU A 509 -17.26 -10.82 -22.18
CA LEU A 509 -17.37 -10.58 -23.61
C LEU A 509 -18.76 -10.98 -24.15
N ALA A 510 -19.29 -12.13 -23.73
CA ALA A 510 -20.61 -12.60 -24.11
C ALA A 510 -21.73 -11.65 -23.62
N MET A 511 -21.59 -11.11 -22.41
CA MET A 511 -22.48 -10.09 -21.86
C MET A 511 -22.26 -8.69 -22.44
N ARG A 512 -21.30 -8.53 -23.37
CA ARG A 512 -20.91 -7.28 -24.03
C ARG A 512 -20.68 -6.14 -23.05
N ASN A 513 -19.94 -6.40 -21.96
CA ASN A 513 -19.57 -5.34 -21.02
C ASN A 513 -18.62 -4.34 -21.70
N GLU A 514 -19.10 -3.12 -21.94
CA GLU A 514 -18.39 -2.07 -22.69
C GLU A 514 -17.05 -1.71 -22.05
N ASP A 515 -16.99 -1.59 -20.71
CA ASP A 515 -15.77 -1.20 -19.99
C ASP A 515 -14.69 -2.30 -20.07
N PHE A 516 -15.08 -3.57 -19.98
CA PHE A 516 -14.17 -4.72 -20.10
C PHE A 516 -13.62 -4.85 -21.52
N VAL A 517 -14.46 -4.69 -22.54
CA VAL A 517 -14.03 -4.69 -23.95
C VAL A 517 -13.05 -3.55 -24.22
N LEU A 518 -13.32 -2.35 -23.68
CA LEU A 518 -12.41 -1.22 -23.78
C LEU A 518 -11.05 -1.53 -23.14
N LEU A 519 -11.05 -2.11 -21.94
CA LEU A 519 -9.82 -2.50 -21.25
C LEU A 519 -8.99 -3.48 -22.07
N ILE A 520 -9.60 -4.54 -22.62
CA ILE A 520 -8.91 -5.51 -23.48
C ILE A 520 -8.28 -4.82 -24.70
N ARG A 521 -9.03 -3.93 -25.37
CA ARG A 521 -8.53 -3.18 -26.53
C ARG A 521 -7.32 -2.32 -26.17
N LEU A 522 -7.35 -1.63 -25.03
CA LEU A 522 -6.24 -0.81 -24.56
C LEU A 522 -4.98 -1.63 -24.27
N VAL A 523 -5.14 -2.80 -23.63
CA VAL A 523 -4.03 -3.71 -23.35
C VAL A 523 -3.42 -4.26 -24.64
N ILE A 524 -4.25 -4.72 -25.59
CA ILE A 524 -3.79 -5.24 -26.89
C ILE A 524 -3.06 -4.14 -27.68
N ASN A 525 -3.62 -2.93 -27.73
CA ASN A 525 -3.00 -1.82 -28.45
C ASN A 525 -1.65 -1.41 -27.86
N ARG A 526 -1.52 -1.43 -26.53
CA ARG A 526 -0.22 -1.21 -25.86
C ARG A 526 0.78 -2.32 -26.16
N ALA A 527 0.37 -3.59 -26.09
CA ALA A 527 1.25 -4.71 -26.39
C ALA A 527 1.79 -4.63 -27.83
N LYS A 528 0.94 -4.30 -28.80
CA LYS A 528 1.34 -4.06 -30.19
C LYS A 528 2.32 -2.88 -30.33
N ALA A 529 2.05 -1.78 -29.64
CA ALA A 529 2.92 -0.60 -29.68
C ALA A 529 4.30 -0.86 -29.04
N THR A 530 4.38 -1.70 -28.01
CA THR A 530 5.65 -2.12 -27.42
C THR A 530 6.42 -3.05 -28.36
N PHE A 531 5.73 -3.99 -29.02
CA PHE A 531 6.34 -4.91 -29.97
C PHE A 531 6.83 -4.25 -31.26
N GLN A 532 6.24 -3.10 -31.65
CA GLN A 532 6.70 -2.28 -32.78
C GLN A 532 7.89 -1.36 -32.44
N ARG A 533 8.26 -1.24 -31.17
CA ARG A 533 9.39 -0.41 -30.69
C ARG A 533 10.64 -1.22 -30.34
N VAL A 534 10.51 -2.54 -30.26
CA VAL A 534 11.60 -3.52 -30.16
C VAL A 534 11.89 -4.01 -31.57
#